data_AF-A0A1G3TSR2-F1
#
_entry.id   AF-A0A1G3TSR2-F1
#
_cell.length_a   1.000
_cell.length_b   1.000
_cell.length_c   1.000
_cell.angle_alpha   90.00
_cell.angle_beta   90.00
_cell.angle_gamma   90.00
#
_symmetry.space_group_name_H-M   'P 1'
#
loop_
_entity.id
_entity.type
_entity.pdbx_description
1 polymer ?
#
loop_
_entity_poly.entity_id
_entity_poly.type
_entity_poly.pdbx_seq_one_letter_code
_entity_poly.pdbx_strand_id
1 'polypeptide(L)'
;MEANALLPILTAIAGSYLTYFFASRSKREEYILKYKEEKYANLLVLLQGFVGVTATSETKRKFFEEQYKSWIYSSDEVIEAINEMVKLVIDSRKNTPDPQKGRKVIGNIVLAMRKDLNGKTKLKYSDFVYTDVR
;
A
#
# COMPACT_ATOMS: atom_id res chain seq x y z
N MET A 1 -42.32 31.48 23.83
CA MET A 1 -41.84 30.74 22.63
C MET A 1 -41.98 29.28 22.97
N GLU A 2 -42.98 28.62 22.38
CA GLU A 2 -43.44 27.30 22.81
C GLU A 2 -42.33 26.25 22.73
N ALA A 3 -42.29 25.34 23.71
CA ALA A 3 -41.31 24.26 23.80
C ALA A 3 -41.19 23.41 22.51
N ASN A 4 -42.22 23.46 21.65
CA ASN A 4 -42.28 22.81 20.34
C ASN A 4 -41.25 23.30 19.32
N ALA A 5 -40.72 24.53 19.44
CA ALA A 5 -39.71 25.06 18.52
C ALA A 5 -38.26 24.70 18.91
N LEU A 6 -38.02 24.28 20.16
CA LEU A 6 -36.68 23.91 20.64
C LEU A 6 -36.23 22.54 20.14
N LEU A 7 -37.17 21.58 20.06
CA LEU A 7 -36.91 20.23 19.57
C LEU A 7 -36.35 20.22 18.13
N PRO A 8 -36.96 20.88 17.11
CA PRO A 8 -36.43 20.89 15.76
C PRO A 8 -35.06 21.57 15.66
N ILE A 9 -34.81 22.62 16.44
CA ILE A 9 -33.52 23.31 16.49
C ILE A 9 -32.43 22.39 17.05
N LEU A 10 -32.70 21.71 18.18
CA LEU A 10 -31.76 20.75 18.76
C LEU A 10 -31.47 19.58 17.81
N THR A 11 -32.49 19.06 17.12
CA THR A 11 -32.29 18.01 16.11
C THR A 11 -31.46 18.49 14.92
N ALA A 12 -31.66 19.74 14.46
CA ALA A 12 -30.88 20.31 13.36
C ALA A 12 -29.41 20.51 13.75
N ILE A 13 -29.14 20.99 14.97
CA ILE A 13 -27.79 21.14 15.51
C ILE A 13 -27.10 19.78 15.64
N ALA A 14 -27.77 18.79 16.25
CA ALA A 14 -27.23 17.44 16.41
C ALA A 14 -26.95 16.77 15.05
N GLY A 15 -27.90 16.88 14.10
CA GLY A 15 -27.73 16.35 12.75
C GLY A 15 -26.57 17.00 11.99
N SER A 16 -26.41 18.32 12.12
CA SER A 16 -25.28 19.04 11.50
C SER A 16 -23.94 18.61 12.10
N TYR A 17 -23.87 18.44 13.42
CA TYR A 17 -22.66 17.97 14.11
C TYR A 17 -22.27 16.55 13.68
N LEU A 18 -23.23 15.62 13.66
CA LEU A 18 -22.99 14.25 13.18
C LEU A 18 -22.53 14.24 11.73
N THR A 19 -23.19 15.00 10.85
CA THR A 19 -22.81 15.12 9.44
C THR A 19 -21.38 15.63 9.29
N TYR A 20 -21.00 16.68 10.03
CA TYR A 20 -19.64 17.20 10.02
C TYR A 20 -18.62 16.16 10.49
N PHE A 21 -18.92 15.43 11.57
CA PHE A 21 -18.04 14.40 12.11
C PHE A 21 -17.80 13.27 11.11
N PHE A 22 -18.87 12.72 10.50
CA PHE A 22 -18.75 11.68 9.48
C PHE A 22 -18.07 12.18 8.20
N ALA A 23 -18.38 13.39 7.75
CA ALA A 23 -17.75 13.99 6.57
C ALA A 23 -16.25 14.21 6.79
N SER A 24 -15.84 14.70 7.96
CA SER A 24 -14.43 14.91 8.31
C SER A 24 -13.66 13.59 8.36
N ARG A 25 -14.25 12.57 9.00
CA ARG A 25 -13.67 11.22 9.04
C ARG A 25 -13.52 10.61 7.64
N SER A 26 -14.57 10.68 6.83
CA SER A 26 -14.57 10.17 5.45
C SER A 26 -13.48 10.83 4.60
N LYS A 27 -13.35 12.16 4.66
CA LYS A 27 -12.27 12.89 3.97
C LYS A 27 -10.89 12.41 4.41
N ARG A 28 -10.67 12.24 5.71
CA ARG A 28 -9.38 11.76 6.23
C ARG A 28 -9.04 10.36 5.71
N GLU A 29 -10.01 9.45 5.70
CA GLU A 29 -9.83 8.09 5.17
C GLU A 29 -9.51 8.13 3.67
N GLU A 30 -10.19 8.97 2.90
CA GLU A 30 -9.89 9.18 1.47
C GLU A 30 -8.47 9.72 1.24
N TYR A 31 -8.03 10.71 2.03
CA TYR A 31 -6.67 11.24 1.94
C TYR A 31 -5.62 10.18 2.27
N ILE A 32 -5.84 9.37 3.30
CA ILE A 32 -4.93 8.27 3.65
C ILE A 32 -4.88 7.24 2.51
N LEU A 33 -6.03 6.88 1.93
CA LEU A 33 -6.09 5.92 0.84
C LEU A 33 -5.33 6.41 -0.40
N LYS A 34 -5.58 7.66 -0.83
CA LYS A 34 -4.86 8.28 -1.96
C LYS A 34 -3.35 8.38 -1.70
N TYR A 35 -2.97 8.76 -0.48
CA TYR A 35 -1.56 8.82 -0.10
C TYR A 35 -0.89 7.45 -0.21
N LYS A 36 -1.52 6.39 0.34
CA LYS A 36 -1.01 5.03 0.23
C LYS A 36 -0.93 4.57 -1.22
N GLU A 37 -1.94 4.85 -2.03
CA GLU A 37 -1.96 4.50 -3.45
C GLU A 37 -0.78 5.12 -4.20
N GLU A 38 -0.52 6.41 -4.00
CA GLU A 38 0.64 7.09 -4.59
C GLU A 38 1.97 6.45 -4.16
N LYS A 39 2.13 6.15 -2.87
CA LYS A 39 3.35 5.53 -2.34
C LYS A 39 3.54 4.11 -2.85
N TYR A 40 2.47 3.31 -2.93
CA TYR A 40 2.52 1.97 -3.48
C TYR A 40 2.74 1.94 -4.97
N ALA A 41 2.22 2.90 -5.73
CA ALA A 41 2.53 3.05 -7.15
C ALA A 41 4.03 3.30 -7.36
N ASN A 42 4.64 4.18 -6.57
CA ASN A 42 6.09 4.42 -6.60
C ASN A 42 6.88 3.16 -6.23
N LEU A 43 6.49 2.46 -5.16
CA LEU A 43 7.17 1.24 -4.72
C LEU A 43 7.05 0.12 -5.78
N LEU A 44 5.91 0.01 -6.45
CA LEU A 44 5.68 -0.93 -7.56
C LEU A 44 6.61 -0.66 -8.76
N VAL A 45 6.83 0.60 -9.12
CA VAL A 45 7.80 0.98 -10.16
C VAL A 45 9.23 0.66 -9.72
N LEU A 46 9.55 0.80 -8.44
CA LEU A 46 10.89 0.50 -7.94
C LEU A 46 11.16 -1.01 -7.81
N LEU A 47 10.11 -1.83 -7.67
CA LEU A 47 10.21 -3.30 -7.71
C LEU A 47 10.75 -3.81 -9.06
N GLN A 48 10.62 -3.03 -10.14
CA GLN A 48 11.23 -3.31 -11.44
C GLN A 48 12.75 -3.45 -11.35
N GLY A 49 13.40 -2.78 -10.39
CA GLY A 49 14.83 -2.91 -10.13
C GLY A 49 15.27 -4.33 -9.72
N PHE A 50 14.33 -5.24 -9.49
CA PHE A 50 14.56 -6.63 -9.09
C PHE A 50 14.01 -7.64 -10.10
N VAL A 51 13.36 -7.21 -11.18
CA VAL A 51 12.81 -8.08 -12.23
C VAL A 51 13.21 -7.56 -13.62
N GLY A 52 13.64 -8.47 -14.49
CA GLY A 52 13.95 -8.13 -15.88
C GLY A 52 15.35 -7.55 -16.10
N VAL A 53 15.59 -7.04 -17.30
CA VAL A 53 16.90 -6.53 -17.76
C VAL A 53 17.15 -5.08 -17.32
N THR A 54 16.15 -4.41 -16.77
CA THR A 54 16.18 -3.00 -16.32
C THR A 54 16.68 -2.80 -14.89
N ALA A 55 17.20 -3.86 -14.26
CA ALA A 55 17.71 -3.84 -12.89
C ALA A 55 19.01 -3.01 -12.75
N THR A 56 18.91 -1.78 -12.23
CA THR A 56 20.07 -0.93 -11.92
C THR A 56 20.32 -0.82 -10.42
N SER A 57 21.57 -0.49 -10.03
CA SER A 57 21.92 -0.20 -8.63
C SER A 57 21.16 1.01 -8.08
N GLU A 58 20.87 2.00 -8.94
CA GLU A 58 20.12 3.20 -8.56
C GLU A 58 18.66 2.87 -8.21
N THR A 59 17.98 2.07 -9.04
CA THR A 59 16.59 1.67 -8.77
C THR A 59 16.49 0.86 -7.47
N LYS A 60 17.46 -0.03 -7.21
CA LYS A 60 17.53 -0.78 -5.94
C LYS A 60 17.73 0.14 -4.74
N ARG A 61 18.60 1.15 -4.85
CA ARG A 61 18.81 2.14 -3.78
C ARG A 61 17.52 2.90 -3.48
N LYS A 62 16.86 3.43 -4.51
CA LYS A 62 15.57 4.14 -4.37
C LYS A 62 14.50 3.23 -3.75
N PHE A 63 14.46 1.94 -4.12
CA PHE A 63 13.56 0.97 -3.48
C PHE A 63 13.79 0.89 -1.97
N PHE A 64 15.04 0.75 -1.51
CA PHE A 64 15.33 0.68 -0.08
C PHE A 64 14.99 1.99 0.65
N GLU A 65 15.21 3.16 0.03
CA GLU A 65 14.79 4.44 0.59
C GLU A 65 13.27 4.52 0.79
N GLU A 66 12.48 4.09 -0.21
CA GLU A 66 11.01 4.02 -0.08
C GLU A 66 10.54 2.92 0.87
N GLN A 67 11.27 1.80 0.94
CA GLN A 67 10.99 0.71 1.88
C GLN A 67 11.08 1.18 3.33
N TYR A 68 12.05 2.03 3.70
CA TYR A 68 12.09 2.58 5.06
C TYR A 68 10.88 3.48 5.35
N LYS A 69 10.46 4.31 4.39
CA LYS A 69 9.28 5.16 4.54
C LYS A 69 8.00 4.35 4.65
N SER A 70 7.95 3.17 4.03
CA SER A 70 6.77 2.28 4.03
C SER A 70 6.30 1.90 5.44
N TRP A 71 7.20 1.85 6.42
CA TRP A 71 6.88 1.57 7.82
C TRP A 71 5.90 2.56 8.46
N ILE A 72 5.77 3.77 7.90
CA ILE A 72 4.89 4.81 8.46
C ILE A 72 3.45 4.67 7.95
N TYR A 73 3.28 4.16 6.72
CA TYR A 73 1.98 4.17 6.03
C TYR A 73 1.44 2.80 5.67
N SER A 74 2.26 1.76 5.69
CA SER A 74 1.87 0.43 5.22
C SER A 74 1.27 -0.42 6.34
N SER A 75 0.43 -1.39 5.97
CA SER A 75 0.00 -2.43 6.90
C SER A 75 1.14 -3.40 7.26
N ASP A 76 0.99 -4.10 8.38
CA ASP A 76 1.93 -5.13 8.82
C ASP A 76 2.17 -6.20 7.75
N GLU A 77 1.12 -6.65 7.05
CA GLU A 77 1.22 -7.65 5.98
C GLU A 77 2.13 -7.17 4.83
N VAL A 78 2.08 -5.87 4.50
CA VAL A 78 2.97 -5.28 3.48
C VAL A 78 4.41 -5.24 3.97
N ILE A 79 4.63 -4.82 5.22
CA ILE A 79 5.98 -4.75 5.81
C ILE A 79 6.62 -6.13 5.90
N GLU A 80 5.86 -7.14 6.32
CA GLU A 80 6.31 -8.54 6.35
C GLU A 80 6.71 -9.03 4.96
N ALA A 81 5.87 -8.81 3.95
CA ALA A 81 6.15 -9.20 2.57
C ALA A 81 7.41 -8.51 2.01
N ILE A 82 7.60 -7.22 2.31
CA ILE A 82 8.82 -6.49 1.90
C ILE A 82 10.04 -7.05 2.64
N ASN A 83 9.94 -7.34 3.93
CA ASN A 83 11.05 -7.89 4.71
C ASN A 83 11.49 -9.27 4.19
N GLU A 84 10.58 -10.10 3.69
CA GLU A 84 10.94 -11.34 2.99
C GLU A 84 11.80 -11.09 1.75
N MET A 85 11.51 -10.04 1.00
CA MET A 85 12.31 -9.62 -0.15
C MET A 85 13.69 -9.14 0.26
N VAL A 86 13.77 -8.32 1.31
CA VAL A 86 15.04 -7.84 1.84
C VAL A 86 15.91 -9.02 2.28
N LYS A 87 15.34 -10.01 2.98
CA LYS A 87 16.04 -11.25 3.34
C LYS A 87 16.54 -12.01 2.12
N LEU A 88 15.69 -12.21 1.11
CA LEU A 88 16.08 -12.87 -0.14
C LEU A 88 17.25 -12.15 -0.83
N VAL A 89 17.23 -10.81 -0.86
CA VAL A 89 18.31 -10.00 -1.43
C VAL A 89 19.60 -10.16 -0.63
N ILE A 90 19.55 -10.15 0.70
CA ILE A 90 20.72 -10.37 1.56
C ILE A 90 21.29 -11.78 1.37
N ASP A 91 20.45 -12.81 1.36
CA ASP A 91 20.85 -14.20 1.21
C ASP A 91 21.45 -14.47 -0.17
N SER A 92 20.91 -13.83 -1.20
CA SER A 92 21.41 -13.90 -2.58
C SER A 92 22.79 -13.26 -2.80
N ARG A 93 23.33 -12.51 -1.82
CA ARG A 93 24.72 -12.03 -1.92
C ARG A 93 25.73 -13.17 -1.87
N LYS A 94 25.35 -14.34 -1.36
CA LYS A 94 26.23 -15.51 -1.22
C LYS A 94 25.97 -16.58 -2.29
N ASN A 95 24.82 -16.56 -2.97
CA ASN A 95 24.39 -17.57 -3.94
C ASN A 95 23.51 -16.95 -5.04
N THR A 96 23.51 -17.50 -6.25
CA THR A 96 22.60 -17.07 -7.31
C THR A 96 21.14 -17.21 -6.86
N PRO A 97 20.34 -16.13 -6.82
CA PRO A 97 18.96 -16.19 -6.37
C PRO A 97 18.10 -17.00 -7.33
N ASP A 98 17.21 -17.84 -6.78
CA ASP A 98 16.20 -18.57 -7.54
C ASP A 98 15.19 -17.59 -8.16
N PRO A 99 15.08 -17.50 -9.50
CA PRO A 99 14.16 -16.59 -10.17
C PRO A 99 12.69 -16.83 -9.80
N GLN A 100 12.30 -18.07 -9.49
CA GLN A 100 10.92 -18.36 -9.08
C GLN A 100 10.62 -17.82 -7.68
N LYS A 101 11.58 -17.92 -6.75
CA LYS A 101 11.45 -17.29 -5.43
C LYS A 101 11.35 -15.78 -5.53
N GLY A 102 12.17 -15.15 -6.37
CA GLY A 102 12.11 -13.71 -6.63
C GLY A 102 10.73 -13.27 -7.11
N ARG A 103 10.18 -13.95 -8.13
CA ARG A 103 8.83 -13.66 -8.66
C ARG A 103 7.75 -13.84 -7.60
N LYS A 104 7.82 -14.92 -6.81
CA LYS A 104 6.85 -15.19 -5.74
C LYS A 104 6.85 -14.08 -4.70
N VAL A 105 8.02 -13.68 -4.22
CA VAL A 105 8.14 -12.64 -3.19
C VAL A 105 7.62 -11.29 -3.71
N ILE A 106 7.96 -10.91 -4.94
CA ILE A 106 7.44 -9.68 -5.54
C ILE A 106 5.92 -9.73 -5.68
N GLY A 107 5.37 -10.84 -6.19
CA GLY A 107 3.92 -11.03 -6.29
C GLY A 107 3.22 -10.97 -4.92
N ASN A 108 3.85 -11.47 -3.86
CA ASN A 108 3.32 -11.36 -2.49
C ASN A 108 3.27 -9.90 -2.01
N ILE A 109 4.31 -9.10 -2.28
CA ILE A 109 4.29 -7.67 -1.91
C ILE A 109 3.14 -6.96 -2.63
N VAL A 110 2.99 -7.16 -3.94
CA VAL A 110 1.91 -6.54 -4.72
C VAL A 110 0.53 -6.96 -4.18
N LEU A 111 0.39 -8.24 -3.82
CA LEU A 111 -0.85 -8.73 -3.24
C LEU A 111 -1.15 -8.11 -1.88
N ALA A 112 -0.14 -7.96 -1.02
CA ALA A 112 -0.27 -7.30 0.27
C ALA A 112 -0.65 -5.81 0.11
N MET A 113 0.02 -5.08 -0.80
CA MET A 113 -0.31 -3.68 -1.10
C MET A 113 -1.76 -3.56 -1.59
N ARG A 114 -2.19 -4.47 -2.47
CA ARG A 114 -3.58 -4.52 -2.95
C ARG A 114 -4.57 -4.76 -1.82
N LYS A 115 -4.25 -5.64 -0.86
CA LYS A 115 -5.10 -5.90 0.31
C LYS A 115 -5.18 -4.71 1.24
N ASP A 116 -4.06 -4.00 1.43
CA ASP A 116 -4.05 -2.80 2.26
C ASP A 116 -4.90 -1.66 1.66
N LEU A 117 -4.96 -1.55 0.32
CA LEU A 117 -5.81 -0.55 -0.35
C LEU A 117 -7.28 -0.98 -0.47
N ASN A 118 -7.53 -2.23 -0.86
CA ASN A 118 -8.86 -2.69 -1.32
C ASN A 118 -9.49 -3.76 -0.41
N GLY A 119 -8.82 -4.17 0.67
CA GLY A 119 -9.27 -5.22 1.58
C GLY A 119 -9.06 -6.63 1.01
N LYS A 120 -10.15 -7.34 0.70
CA LYS A 120 -10.08 -8.75 0.30
C LYS A 120 -9.74 -8.90 -1.18
N THR A 121 -8.92 -9.90 -1.51
CA THR A 121 -8.56 -10.25 -2.90
C THR A 121 -8.62 -11.75 -3.10
N LYS A 122 -9.07 -12.18 -4.29
CA LYS A 122 -9.04 -13.58 -4.73
C LYS A 122 -7.80 -13.90 -5.60
N LEU A 123 -7.06 -12.87 -5.98
CA LEU A 123 -5.83 -13.01 -6.77
C LEU A 123 -4.75 -13.67 -5.93
N LYS A 124 -3.87 -14.38 -6.60
CA LYS A 124 -2.67 -15.00 -6.04
C LYS A 124 -1.43 -14.27 -6.53
N TYR A 125 -0.28 -14.50 -5.89
CA TYR A 125 1.00 -13.96 -6.34
C TYR A 125 1.32 -14.34 -7.80
N SER A 126 0.83 -15.51 -8.26
CA SER A 126 1.02 -16.02 -9.62
C SER A 126 0.24 -15.25 -10.68
N ASP A 127 -0.81 -14.55 -10.27
CA ASP A 127 -1.66 -13.76 -11.19
C ASP A 127 -1.02 -12.41 -11.49
N PHE A 128 -0.03 -12.00 -10.68
CA PHE A 128 0.80 -10.83 -10.97
C PHE A 128 1.88 -11.21 -11.97
N VAL A 129 1.71 -10.77 -13.22
CA VAL A 129 2.69 -10.91 -14.29
C VAL A 129 3.35 -9.58 -14.53
N TYR A 130 4.66 -9.54 -14.34
CA TYR A 130 5.46 -8.39 -14.70
C TYR A 130 5.89 -8.50 -16.17
N THR A 131 5.46 -7.54 -16.99
CA THR A 131 5.86 -7.42 -18.39
C THR A 131 6.99 -6.41 -18.49
N ASP A 132 8.19 -6.89 -18.82
CA ASP A 132 9.33 -6.03 -19.15
C ASP A 132 9.19 -5.60 -20.62
N VAL A 133 8.92 -4.31 -20.86
CA VAL A 133 8.82 -3.75 -22.22
C VAL A 133 10.18 -3.14 -22.54
N ARG A 134 10.80 -3.62 -23.63
CA ARG A 134 12.11 -3.16 -24.12
C ARG A 134 12.06 -1.76 -24.69
#